data_AF-A0A7C4CQR5-F1
#
_entry.id   AF-A0A7C4CQR5-F1
#
_cell.length_a   1.000
_cell.length_b   1.000
_cell.length_c   1.000
_cell.angle_alpha   90.00
_cell.angle_beta   90.00
_cell.angle_gamma   90.00
#
_symmetry.space_group_name_H-M   'P 1'
#
loop_
_entity.id
_entity.type
_entity.pdbx_description
1 polymer ?
#
loop_
_entity_poly.entity_id
_entity_poly.type
_entity_poly.pdbx_seq_one_letter_code
_entity_poly.pdbx_strand_id
1 'polypeptide(L)'
;MDISLTVSLVEAEYANSRKGRPRYPVRSMLLALMFMRFEAIPSVRKLCRRLERRQYAREMCEFGNRTPKHNTFSLFIRRAKPGNIEKLFDDFLNQAFSMGIIDASDLIMVGNDSTLLKAYSRRGRKGGISDRGARVGRAERRSYKLGWRAHTLVSMKALPIT
;
A
#
# COMPACT_ATOMS: atom_id res chain seq x y z
N MET A 1 1.98 9.96 -18.07
CA MET A 1 2.52 10.29 -16.74
C MET A 1 4.00 10.00 -16.73
N ASP A 2 4.80 10.96 -16.26
CA ASP A 2 6.26 10.89 -16.30
C ASP A 2 6.81 10.37 -14.96
N ILE A 3 7.67 9.34 -15.02
CA ILE A 3 8.37 8.77 -13.87
C ILE A 3 9.89 8.84 -13.98
N SER A 4 10.39 9.57 -14.99
CA SER A 4 11.80 9.57 -15.34
C SER A 4 12.67 10.09 -14.20
N LEU A 5 12.17 11.08 -13.44
CA LEU A 5 12.84 11.62 -12.25
C LEU A 5 13.00 10.55 -11.16
N THR A 6 11.92 9.88 -10.76
CA THR A 6 11.97 8.85 -9.71
C THR A 6 12.77 7.64 -10.16
N VAL A 7 12.66 7.24 -11.44
CA VAL A 7 13.49 6.18 -12.01
C VAL A 7 14.97 6.54 -11.86
N SER A 8 15.37 7.75 -12.25
CA SER A 8 16.75 8.24 -12.12
C SER A 8 17.24 8.26 -10.67
N LEU A 9 16.41 8.72 -9.73
CA LEU A 9 16.73 8.73 -8.29
C LEU A 9 16.96 7.32 -7.75
N VAL A 10 16.05 6.39 -8.07
CA VAL A 10 16.19 5.01 -7.62
C VAL A 10 17.39 4.35 -8.30
N GLU A 11 17.63 4.57 -9.59
CA GLU A 11 18.80 4.06 -10.30
C GLU A 11 20.11 4.56 -9.69
N ALA A 12 20.20 5.83 -9.28
CA ALA A 12 21.35 6.37 -8.57
C ALA A 12 21.59 5.65 -7.22
N GLU A 13 20.53 5.36 -6.46
CA GLU A 13 20.62 4.56 -5.23
C GLU A 13 21.11 3.13 -5.50
N TYR A 14 20.73 2.55 -6.65
CA TYR A 14 21.25 1.25 -7.08
C TYR A 14 22.71 1.31 -7.50
N ALA A 15 23.15 2.34 -8.22
CA ALA A 15 24.54 2.53 -8.63
C ALA A 15 25.47 2.68 -7.40
N ASN A 16 25.02 3.40 -6.38
CA ASN A 16 25.74 3.58 -5.12
C ASN A 16 25.67 2.33 -4.21
N SER A 17 24.79 1.39 -4.51
CA SER A 17 24.70 0.11 -3.79
C SER A 17 25.78 -0.85 -4.29
N ARG A 18 26.74 -1.21 -3.44
CA ARG A 18 27.76 -2.26 -3.72
C ARG A 18 27.17 -3.65 -4.07
N LYS A 19 25.83 -3.81 -4.10
CA LYS A 19 25.12 -5.08 -4.27
C LYS A 19 24.58 -5.25 -5.69
N GLY A 20 25.42 -5.12 -6.72
CA GLY A 20 25.15 -5.55 -8.11
C GLY A 20 23.96 -4.88 -8.84
N ARG A 21 23.98 -4.95 -10.17
CA ARG A 21 22.96 -4.34 -11.04
C ARG A 21 21.56 -4.92 -10.75
N PRO A 22 20.49 -4.09 -10.79
CA PRO A 22 19.12 -4.60 -10.70
C PRO A 22 18.87 -5.69 -11.76
N ARG A 23 18.24 -6.80 -11.33
CA ARG A 23 17.93 -7.94 -12.22
C ARG A 23 16.81 -7.63 -13.22
N TYR A 24 16.03 -6.58 -12.96
CA TYR A 24 14.93 -6.09 -13.78
C TYR A 24 15.01 -4.56 -13.86
N PRO A 25 14.51 -3.94 -14.95
CA PRO A 25 14.51 -2.48 -15.08
C PRO A 25 13.79 -1.81 -13.91
N VAL A 26 14.36 -0.72 -13.40
CA VAL A 26 13.78 0.03 -12.28
C VAL A 26 12.38 0.53 -12.64
N ARG A 27 12.21 1.02 -13.87
CA ARG A 27 10.93 1.47 -14.41
C ARG A 27 9.84 0.40 -14.32
N SER A 28 10.10 -0.79 -14.86
CA SER A 28 9.16 -1.93 -14.80
C SER A 28 8.78 -2.30 -13.37
N MET A 29 9.75 -2.26 -12.44
CA MET A 29 9.50 -2.54 -11.02
C MET A 29 8.61 -1.48 -10.36
N LEU A 30 8.81 -0.19 -10.68
CA LEU A 30 7.96 0.90 -10.18
C LEU A 30 6.55 0.82 -10.76
N LEU A 31 6.42 0.61 -12.07
CA LEU A 31 5.12 0.40 -12.73
C LEU A 31 4.33 -0.74 -12.11
N ALA A 32 5.01 -1.82 -11.71
CA ALA A 32 4.36 -2.95 -11.04
C ALA A 32 3.84 -2.62 -9.64
N LEU A 33 4.56 -1.78 -8.88
CA LEU A 33 4.10 -1.31 -7.57
C LEU A 33 2.91 -0.37 -7.72
N MET A 34 2.87 0.45 -8.77
CA MET A 34 1.70 1.25 -9.10
C MET A 34 0.51 0.39 -9.51
N PHE A 35 0.73 -0.56 -10.40
CA PHE A 35 -0.29 -1.51 -10.84
C PHE A 35 -0.90 -2.25 -9.65
N MET A 36 -0.08 -2.62 -8.67
CA MET A 36 -0.56 -3.20 -7.41
C MET A 36 -1.52 -2.27 -6.65
N ARG A 37 -1.32 -0.95 -6.68
CA ARG A 37 -2.23 0.02 -6.05
C ARG A 37 -3.51 0.20 -6.86
N PHE A 38 -3.40 0.41 -8.18
CA PHE A 38 -4.56 0.62 -9.05
C PHE A 38 -5.53 -0.58 -9.06
N GLU A 39 -4.99 -1.79 -9.12
CA GLU A 39 -5.80 -3.03 -9.10
C GLU A 39 -6.14 -3.51 -7.68
N ALA A 40 -5.88 -2.70 -6.65
CA ALA A 40 -6.08 -3.03 -5.24
C ALA A 40 -5.53 -4.43 -4.86
N ILE A 41 -4.37 -4.80 -5.40
CA ILE A 41 -3.77 -6.11 -5.16
C ILE A 41 -3.19 -6.12 -3.75
N PRO A 42 -3.64 -7.02 -2.85
CA PRO A 42 -3.40 -6.85 -1.42
C PRO A 42 -2.01 -7.31 -0.96
N SER A 43 -1.19 -7.88 -1.84
CA SER A 43 0.20 -8.25 -1.49
C SER A 43 1.09 -8.43 -2.71
N VAL A 44 2.40 -8.22 -2.52
CA VAL A 44 3.44 -8.49 -3.53
C VAL A 44 3.39 -9.93 -4.05
N ARG A 45 3.05 -10.92 -3.21
CA ARG A 45 2.89 -12.31 -3.65
C ARG A 45 1.74 -12.47 -4.66
N LYS A 46 0.61 -11.80 -4.42
CA LYS A 46 -0.52 -11.81 -5.36
C LYS A 46 -0.19 -11.01 -6.63
N LEU A 47 0.59 -9.93 -6.52
CA LEU A 47 1.11 -9.19 -7.68
C LEU A 47 1.94 -10.11 -8.58
N CYS A 48 2.93 -10.83 -8.03
CA CYS A 48 3.78 -11.74 -8.80
C CYS A 48 2.94 -12.81 -9.52
N ARG A 49 1.96 -13.43 -8.83
CA ARG A 49 1.04 -14.41 -9.43
C ARG A 49 0.21 -13.80 -10.56
N ARG A 50 -0.19 -12.51 -10.44
CA ARG A 50 -0.95 -11.81 -11.47
C ARG A 50 -0.09 -11.55 -12.71
N LEU A 51 1.13 -11.05 -12.51
CA LEU A 51 2.12 -10.87 -13.58
C LEU A 51 2.43 -12.18 -14.31
N GLU A 52 2.59 -13.29 -13.58
CA GLU A 52 2.85 -14.61 -14.19
C GLU A 52 1.69 -15.08 -15.07
N ARG A 53 0.44 -14.89 -14.62
CA ARG A 53 -0.74 -15.48 -15.28
C ARG A 53 -1.37 -14.59 -16.36
N ARG A 54 -1.24 -13.27 -16.24
CA ARG A 54 -1.95 -12.32 -17.10
C ARG A 54 -0.98 -11.55 -17.97
N GLN A 55 -1.13 -11.69 -19.28
CA GLN A 55 -0.29 -11.01 -20.26
C GLN A 55 -0.42 -9.48 -20.17
N TYR A 56 -1.64 -8.95 -20.08
CA TYR A 56 -1.88 -7.50 -19.97
C TYR A 56 -1.10 -6.88 -18.81
N ALA A 57 -1.01 -7.57 -17.67
CA ALA A 57 -0.29 -7.08 -16.49
C ALA A 57 1.22 -7.03 -16.73
N ARG A 58 1.77 -7.94 -17.54
CA ARG A 58 3.20 -7.90 -17.93
C ARG A 58 3.49 -6.82 -18.94
N GLU A 59 2.58 -6.58 -19.87
CA GLU A 59 2.71 -5.54 -20.90
C GLU A 59 2.64 -4.16 -20.26
N MET A 60 1.63 -3.90 -19.42
CA MET A 60 1.51 -2.65 -18.68
C MET A 60 2.72 -2.34 -17.78
N CYS A 61 3.33 -3.37 -17.18
CA CYS A 61 4.52 -3.21 -16.35
C CYS A 61 5.84 -3.45 -17.10
N GLU A 62 5.79 -3.67 -18.41
CA GLU A 62 6.97 -3.80 -19.28
C GLU A 62 7.96 -4.90 -18.86
N PHE A 63 7.45 -6.04 -18.38
CA PHE A 63 8.28 -7.19 -18.00
C PHE A 63 8.55 -8.17 -19.15
N GLY A 64 7.88 -8.00 -20.29
CA GLY A 64 7.94 -8.95 -21.41
C GLY A 64 7.61 -10.37 -20.97
N ASN A 65 8.50 -11.33 -21.27
CA ASN A 65 8.29 -12.76 -20.96
C ASN A 65 8.80 -13.20 -19.59
N ARG A 66 9.50 -12.35 -18.83
CA ARG A 66 10.10 -12.74 -17.54
C ARG A 66 9.55 -11.90 -16.40
N THR A 67 8.99 -12.54 -15.39
CA THR A 67 8.40 -11.84 -14.24
C THR A 67 9.25 -11.93 -12.98
N PRO A 68 9.33 -10.85 -12.18
CA PRO A 68 10.04 -10.86 -10.91
C PRO A 68 9.36 -11.78 -9.89
N LYS A 69 10.16 -12.37 -8.99
CA LYS A 69 9.67 -13.11 -7.83
C LYS A 69 9.42 -12.15 -6.66
N HIS A 70 8.64 -12.57 -5.67
CA HIS A 70 8.35 -11.75 -4.49
C HIS A 70 9.60 -11.23 -3.76
N ASN A 71 10.67 -12.05 -3.67
CA ASN A 71 11.94 -11.64 -3.06
C ASN A 71 12.62 -10.49 -3.83
N THR A 72 12.45 -10.44 -5.15
CA THR A 72 12.98 -9.36 -6.00
C THR A 72 12.33 -8.04 -5.63
N PHE A 73 11.01 -8.01 -5.43
CA PHE A 73 10.30 -6.82 -4.97
C PHE A 73 10.69 -6.40 -3.56
N SER A 74 10.83 -7.34 -2.62
CA SER A 74 11.26 -7.01 -1.26
C SER A 74 12.66 -6.38 -1.23
N LEU A 75 13.59 -6.91 -2.02
CA LEU A 75 14.92 -6.32 -2.19
C LEU A 75 14.82 -4.94 -2.84
N PHE A 76 13.95 -4.79 -3.84
CA PHE A 76 13.77 -3.55 -4.57
C PHE A 76 13.24 -2.43 -3.68
N ILE A 77 12.14 -2.66 -2.96
CA ILE A 77 11.53 -1.68 -2.05
C ILE A 77 12.53 -1.25 -0.98
N ARG A 78 13.30 -2.20 -0.42
CA ARG A 78 14.32 -1.89 0.58
C ARG A 78 15.43 -0.99 0.03
N ARG A 79 15.85 -1.19 -1.22
CA ARG A 79 16.91 -0.40 -1.87
C ARG A 79 16.41 0.96 -2.33
N ALA A 80 15.21 1.01 -2.89
CA ALA A 80 14.58 2.24 -3.36
C ALA A 80 14.32 3.23 -2.21
N LYS A 81 14.31 2.75 -0.95
CA LYS A 81 13.85 3.44 0.26
C LYS A 81 12.34 3.71 0.19
N PRO A 82 11.54 3.27 1.19
CA PRO A 82 10.08 3.43 1.15
C PRO A 82 9.61 4.86 0.85
N GLY A 83 10.26 5.87 1.42
CA GLY A 83 9.90 7.28 1.21
C GLY A 83 10.05 7.77 -0.24
N ASN A 84 10.95 7.19 -1.04
CA ASN A 84 11.05 7.57 -2.47
C ASN A 84 9.91 6.95 -3.29
N ILE A 85 9.43 5.77 -2.88
CA ILE A 85 8.26 5.14 -3.50
C ILE A 85 7.00 5.89 -3.12
N GLU A 86 6.90 6.39 -1.88
CA GLU A 86 5.79 7.25 -1.44
C GLU A 86 5.77 8.57 -2.24
N LYS A 87 6.92 9.26 -2.34
CA LYS A 87 7.05 10.46 -3.17
C LYS A 87 6.63 10.25 -4.63
N LEU A 88 6.94 9.10 -5.21
CA LEU A 88 6.48 8.77 -6.56
C LEU A 88 4.94 8.83 -6.66
N PHE A 89 4.22 8.28 -5.68
CA PHE A 89 2.76 8.33 -5.68
C PHE A 89 2.25 9.75 -5.52
N ASP A 90 2.88 10.56 -4.67
CA ASP A 90 2.51 11.97 -4.49
C ASP A 90 2.74 12.78 -5.78
N ASP A 91 3.90 12.60 -6.43
CA ASP A 91 4.23 13.23 -7.71
C ASP A 91 3.23 12.84 -8.80
N PHE A 92 2.75 11.60 -8.80
CA PHE A 92 1.72 11.16 -9.73
C PHE A 92 0.36 11.78 -9.49
N LEU A 93 -0.05 11.88 -8.23
CA LEU A 93 -1.29 12.56 -7.89
C LEU A 93 -1.22 14.01 -8.36
N ASN A 94 -0.09 14.69 -8.09
CA ASN A 94 0.14 16.05 -8.55
C ASN A 94 0.09 16.17 -10.09
N GLN A 95 0.74 15.27 -10.82
CA GLN A 95 0.65 15.24 -12.28
C GLN A 95 -0.78 15.01 -12.77
N ALA A 96 -1.52 14.09 -12.15
CA ALA A 96 -2.91 13.82 -12.52
C ALA A 96 -3.82 15.04 -12.29
N PHE A 97 -3.58 15.81 -11.23
CA PHE A 97 -4.24 17.11 -11.01
C PHE A 97 -3.84 18.13 -12.06
N SER A 98 -2.54 18.30 -12.34
CA SER A 98 -2.06 19.25 -13.35
C SER A 98 -2.59 18.95 -14.76
N MET A 99 -2.82 17.67 -15.07
CA MET A 99 -3.38 17.22 -16.34
C MET A 99 -4.92 17.30 -16.39
N GLY A 100 -5.59 17.66 -15.29
CA GLY A 100 -7.05 17.68 -15.20
C GLY A 100 -7.70 16.30 -15.32
N ILE A 101 -6.94 15.22 -15.08
CA ILE A 101 -7.46 13.84 -15.10
C ILE A 101 -8.32 13.60 -13.86
N ILE A 102 -7.92 14.21 -12.73
CA ILE A 102 -8.64 14.16 -11.46
C ILE A 102 -9.00 15.59 -11.11
N ASP A 103 -10.29 15.85 -10.87
CA ASP A 103 -10.71 17.12 -10.30
C ASP A 103 -10.40 17.12 -8.79
N ALA A 104 -9.70 18.15 -8.31
CA ALA A 104 -9.44 18.34 -6.89
C ALA A 104 -10.75 18.50 -6.09
N SER A 105 -11.84 18.96 -6.72
CA SER A 105 -13.15 19.03 -6.07
C SER A 105 -13.77 17.67 -5.77
N ASP A 106 -13.35 16.63 -6.48
CA ASP A 106 -13.91 15.28 -6.41
C ASP A 106 -13.03 14.34 -5.58
N LEU A 107 -11.91 14.84 -5.05
CA LEU A 107 -11.03 14.05 -4.21
C LEU A 107 -11.69 13.82 -2.84
N ILE A 108 -11.93 12.55 -2.52
CA ILE A 108 -12.45 12.12 -1.22
C ILE A 108 -11.33 11.40 -0.49
N MET A 109 -10.91 11.93 0.65
CA MET A 109 -10.02 11.21 1.55
C MET A 109 -10.85 10.22 2.36
N VAL A 110 -10.45 8.94 2.32
CA VAL A 110 -11.07 7.90 3.12
C VAL A 110 -10.12 7.49 4.23
N GLY A 111 -10.45 7.89 5.45
CA GLY A 111 -9.83 7.38 6.66
C GLY A 111 -10.43 6.02 7.02
N ASN A 112 -9.58 5.03 7.29
CA ASN A 112 -10.00 3.74 7.83
C ASN A 112 -9.29 3.52 9.16
N ASP A 113 -10.06 3.37 10.22
CA ASP A 113 -9.52 2.99 11.52
C ASP A 113 -10.34 1.86 12.17
N SER A 114 -9.68 1.12 13.05
CA SER A 114 -10.28 0.08 13.87
C SER A 114 -10.05 0.41 15.33
N THR A 115 -11.04 1.02 15.98
CA THR A 115 -10.95 1.33 17.41
C THR A 115 -11.60 0.24 18.27
N LEU A 116 -10.99 -0.08 19.40
CA LEU A 116 -11.59 -0.95 20.42
C LEU A 116 -12.45 -0.11 21.37
N LEU A 117 -13.73 -0.44 21.46
CA LEU A 117 -14.66 0.09 22.46
C LEU A 117 -14.68 -0.85 23.67
N LYS A 118 -14.15 -0.39 24.80
CA LYS A 118 -14.08 -1.19 26.04
C LYS A 118 -15.47 -1.33 26.64
N ALA A 119 -15.85 -2.55 27.01
CA ALA A 119 -17.12 -2.78 27.70
C ALA A 119 -17.06 -2.34 29.17
N TYR A 120 -18.17 -1.79 29.67
CA TYR A 120 -18.35 -1.48 31.09
C TYR A 120 -18.94 -2.68 31.84
N SER A 121 -18.24 -3.81 31.72
CA SER A 121 -18.66 -5.07 32.33
C SER A 121 -17.47 -5.76 32.96
N ARG A 122 -17.72 -6.51 34.04
CA ARG A 122 -16.73 -7.46 34.57
C ARG A 122 -16.42 -8.50 33.49
N ARG A 123 -15.14 -8.84 33.38
CA ARG A 123 -14.62 -9.80 32.41
C ARG A 123 -14.89 -11.23 32.88
N GLY A 124 -15.67 -11.97 32.11
CA GLY A 124 -15.76 -13.43 32.20
C GLY A 124 -14.72 -14.12 31.32
N ARG A 125 -14.83 -15.45 31.18
CA ARG A 125 -13.87 -16.26 30.40
C ARG A 125 -13.84 -15.90 28.91
N LYS A 126 -15.00 -15.72 28.28
CA LYS A 126 -15.16 -15.45 26.82
C LYS A 126 -15.86 -14.12 26.50
N GLY A 127 -16.53 -13.50 27.46
CA GLY A 127 -17.34 -12.30 27.25
C GLY A 127 -17.61 -11.53 28.54
N GLY A 128 -18.49 -10.53 28.46
CA GLY A 128 -18.92 -9.75 29.62
C GLY A 128 -19.90 -10.54 30.47
N ILE A 129 -19.80 -10.40 31.79
CA ILE A 129 -20.77 -10.95 32.74
C ILE A 129 -22.09 -10.19 32.64
N SER A 130 -22.01 -8.85 32.64
CA SER A 130 -23.17 -7.95 32.54
C SER A 130 -23.46 -7.59 31.08
N ASP A 131 -22.42 -7.40 30.25
CA ASP A 131 -22.56 -7.16 28.82
C ASP A 131 -22.42 -8.45 28.02
N ARG A 132 -23.55 -9.15 27.79
CA ARG A 132 -23.58 -10.41 27.02
C ARG A 132 -23.18 -10.23 25.56
N GLY A 133 -23.19 -9.02 25.01
CA GLY A 133 -22.72 -8.70 23.67
C GLY A 133 -21.20 -8.54 23.56
N ALA A 134 -20.52 -8.20 24.67
CA ALA A 134 -19.08 -7.96 24.65
C ALA A 134 -18.29 -9.27 24.55
N ARG A 135 -17.17 -9.24 23.81
CA ARG A 135 -16.29 -10.40 23.65
C ARG A 135 -14.87 -10.06 24.07
N VAL A 136 -14.17 -11.06 24.61
CA VAL A 136 -12.74 -10.94 24.91
C VAL A 136 -11.98 -11.17 23.62
N GLY A 137 -11.31 -10.13 23.14
CA GLY A 137 -10.53 -10.16 21.91
C GLY A 137 -9.15 -9.56 22.11
N ARG A 138 -8.28 -9.78 21.11
CA ARG A 138 -6.93 -9.21 21.11
C ARG A 138 -7.02 -7.70 20.82
N ALA A 139 -6.58 -6.90 21.78
CA ALA A 139 -6.57 -5.43 21.67
C ALA A 139 -5.27 -4.95 21.04
N GLU A 140 -4.15 -5.27 21.68
CA GLU A 140 -2.79 -4.99 21.17
C GLU A 140 -2.00 -6.29 21.00
N ARG A 141 -0.71 -6.17 20.64
CA ARG A 141 0.18 -7.32 20.40
C ARG A 141 0.17 -8.36 21.51
N ARG A 142 0.02 -7.98 22.78
CA ARG A 142 0.01 -8.92 23.92
C ARG A 142 -1.17 -8.77 24.88
N SER A 143 -2.08 -7.81 24.65
CA SER A 143 -3.19 -7.53 25.58
C SER A 143 -4.53 -8.04 25.03
N TYR A 144 -5.30 -8.69 25.90
CA TYR A 144 -6.69 -9.06 25.63
C TYR A 144 -7.59 -8.16 26.44
N LYS A 145 -8.56 -7.53 25.78
CA LYS A 145 -9.53 -6.63 26.41
C LYS A 145 -10.95 -7.12 26.10
N LEU A 146 -11.87 -6.82 27.00
CA LEU A 146 -13.30 -7.08 26.82
C LEU A 146 -13.92 -5.87 26.13
N GLY A 147 -14.64 -6.09 25.03
CA GLY A 147 -15.29 -5.00 24.32
C GLY A 147 -15.81 -5.38 22.94
N TRP A 148 -15.91 -4.37 22.09
CA TRP A 148 -16.25 -4.47 20.67
C TRP A 148 -15.15 -3.82 19.83
N ARG A 149 -14.98 -4.28 18.59
CA ARG A 149 -14.20 -3.54 17.59
C ARG A 149 -15.15 -2.81 16.67
N ALA A 150 -14.99 -1.50 16.62
CA ALA A 150 -15.63 -0.66 15.62
C ALA A 150 -14.64 -0.47 14.48
N HIS A 151 -15.04 -0.89 13.28
CA HIS A 151 -14.34 -0.55 12.04
C HIS A 151 -15.07 0.65 11.45
N THR A 152 -14.39 1.79 11.41
CA THR A 152 -14.97 3.04 10.93
C THR A 152 -14.30 3.44 9.63
N LEU A 153 -15.14 3.76 8.64
CA LEU A 153 -14.73 4.42 7.42
C LEU A 153 -15.26 5.84 7.49
N VAL A 154 -14.37 6.81 7.41
CA VAL A 154 -14.71 8.23 7.38
C VAL A 154 -14.29 8.77 6.02
N SER A 155 -15.25 9.20 5.23
CA SER A 155 -15.00 9.94 4.01
C SER A 155 -15.09 11.43 4.30
N MET A 156 -14.09 12.19 3.90
CA MET A 156 -14.14 13.65 3.91
C MET A 156 -13.71 14.17 2.55
N LYS A 157 -14.25 15.33 2.15
CA LYS A 157 -13.72 16.05 0.99
C LYS A 157 -12.26 16.37 1.28
N ALA A 158 -11.36 15.88 0.43
CA ALA A 158 -9.95 16.13 0.61
C ALA A 158 -9.72 17.61 0.27
N LEU A 159 -9.56 18.45 1.29
CA LEU A 159 -9.09 19.80 1.08
C LEU A 159 -7.65 19.71 0.60
N PRO A 160 -7.28 20.37 -0.52
CA PRO A 160 -5.88 20.42 -0.94
C PRO A 160 -5.09 21.02 0.21
N ILE A 161 -4.14 20.26 0.74
CA ILE A 161 -3.18 20.75 1.73
C ILE A 161 -2.22 21.64 0.94
N THR A 162 -2.40 22.95 1.06
CA THR A 162 -1.51 23.98 0.51
C THR A 162 -0.12 23.92 1.14
#